data_AF-A0A7X0NNU3-F1
#
_entry.id   AF-A0A7X0NNU3-F1
#
_cell.length_a   1.000
_cell.length_b   1.000
_cell.length_c   1.000
_cell.angle_alpha   90.00
_cell.angle_beta   90.00
_cell.angle_gamma   90.00
#
_symmetry.space_group_name_H-M   'P 1'
#
loop_
_entity.id
_entity.type
_entity.pdbx_description
1 polymer ?
#
loop_
_entity_poly.entity_id
_entity_poly.type
_entity_poly.pdbx_seq_one_letter_code
_entity_poly.pdbx_strand_id
1 'polypeptide(L)'
;MNVAWIIALTATAGSLSAGGAPAPAALSCAVATPAARPLVFEPKVGLTPRPVQARGHLELTGCTSPDGTATFLRSGWGSVRATARASCTSARQVRGSAVITWFGANGRPVGTSRLRVRADRLVAQRPADTLLTGSVSAGWLAKERVRGGISPATALLGCATQGMATLPGSGRIVFG
;
A
#
# COMPACT_ATOMS: atom_id res chain seq x y z
N MET A 1 -52.77 -55.55 14.49
CA MET A 1 -52.85 -54.25 13.79
C MET A 1 -52.24 -53.20 14.72
N ASN A 2 -50.96 -52.87 14.55
CA ASN A 2 -50.29 -51.79 15.30
C ASN A 2 -49.33 -51.08 14.33
N VAL A 3 -49.56 -49.78 14.16
CA VAL A 3 -48.92 -48.89 13.17
C VAL A 3 -47.69 -48.25 13.80
N ALA A 4 -46.50 -48.49 13.25
CA ALA A 4 -45.27 -47.81 13.61
C ALA A 4 -44.97 -46.71 12.57
N TRP A 5 -44.94 -45.45 13.02
CA TRP A 5 -44.60 -44.29 12.18
C TRP A 5 -43.08 -44.06 12.19
N ILE A 6 -42.49 -43.93 11.01
CA ILE A 6 -41.09 -43.56 10.79
C ILE A 6 -41.02 -42.03 10.73
N ILE A 7 -40.29 -41.41 11.67
CA ILE A 7 -39.98 -39.98 11.61
C ILE A 7 -38.70 -39.81 10.79
N ALA A 8 -38.84 -39.29 9.57
CA ALA A 8 -37.70 -38.89 8.75
C ALA A 8 -37.17 -37.53 9.24
N LEU A 9 -35.95 -37.52 9.76
CA LEU A 9 -35.21 -36.29 10.08
C LEU A 9 -34.53 -35.78 8.81
N THR A 10 -35.03 -34.68 8.25
CA THR A 10 -34.38 -33.94 7.17
C THR A 10 -33.26 -33.08 7.75
N ALA A 11 -32.01 -33.52 7.56
CA ALA A 11 -30.84 -32.71 7.84
C ALA A 11 -30.70 -31.62 6.78
N THR A 12 -31.03 -30.38 7.12
CA THR A 12 -30.67 -29.20 6.33
C THR A 12 -29.15 -28.99 6.43
N ALA A 13 -28.42 -29.52 5.46
CA ALA A 13 -27.02 -29.19 5.27
C ALA A 13 -26.93 -27.69 4.96
N GLY A 14 -26.58 -26.89 5.97
CA GLY A 14 -26.25 -25.48 5.80
C GLY A 14 -25.06 -25.36 4.86
N SER A 15 -25.28 -24.76 3.69
CA SER A 15 -24.23 -24.41 2.75
C SER A 15 -23.22 -23.50 3.45
N LEU A 16 -22.08 -24.07 3.84
CA LEU A 16 -20.90 -23.30 4.20
C LEU A 16 -20.57 -22.41 3.00
N SER A 17 -20.82 -21.12 3.15
CA SER A 17 -20.37 -20.13 2.18
C SER A 17 -18.85 -20.25 2.10
N ALA A 18 -18.36 -20.87 1.03
CA ALA A 18 -16.96 -20.83 0.66
C ALA A 18 -16.61 -19.35 0.51
N GLY A 19 -15.88 -18.81 1.48
CA GLY A 19 -15.27 -17.48 1.35
C GLY A 19 -14.42 -17.51 0.10
N GLY A 20 -14.87 -16.81 -0.94
CA GLY A 20 -14.16 -16.74 -2.21
C GLY A 20 -12.71 -16.35 -1.97
N ALA A 21 -11.78 -17.08 -2.57
CA ALA A 21 -10.38 -16.72 -2.55
C ALA A 21 -10.25 -15.25 -2.93
N PRO A 22 -9.42 -14.45 -2.21
CA PRO A 22 -9.23 -13.05 -2.56
C PRO A 22 -8.83 -12.98 -4.03
N ALA A 23 -9.51 -12.11 -4.79
CA ALA A 23 -9.20 -11.92 -6.20
C ALA A 23 -7.69 -11.65 -6.36
N PRO A 24 -7.04 -12.29 -7.35
CA PRO A 24 -5.62 -12.08 -7.58
C PRO A 24 -5.38 -10.59 -7.83
N ALA A 25 -4.30 -10.07 -7.26
CA ALA A 25 -3.93 -8.67 -7.44
C ALA A 25 -3.63 -8.39 -8.93
N ALA A 26 -4.01 -7.20 -9.39
CA ALA A 26 -3.69 -6.68 -10.72
C ALA A 26 -2.19 -6.51 -10.94
N LEU A 27 -1.49 -6.00 -9.92
CA LEU A 27 -0.06 -5.79 -9.97
C LEU A 27 0.59 -5.86 -8.59
N SER A 28 1.78 -6.41 -8.49
CA SER A 28 2.62 -6.45 -7.29
C SER A 28 4.04 -6.05 -7.64
N CYS A 29 4.63 -5.10 -6.91
CA CYS A 29 5.99 -4.62 -7.16
C CYS A 29 6.78 -4.52 -5.84
N ALA A 30 8.10 -4.70 -5.91
CA ALA A 30 8.99 -4.16 -4.89
C ALA A 30 8.98 -2.64 -4.96
N VAL A 31 9.08 -1.98 -3.81
CA VAL A 31 9.16 -0.51 -3.72
C VAL A 31 10.35 -0.10 -2.89
N ALA A 32 11.05 0.96 -3.29
CA ALA A 32 12.14 1.54 -2.53
C ALA A 32 12.15 3.07 -2.65
N THR A 33 12.68 3.76 -1.64
CA THR A 33 13.09 5.16 -1.79
C THR A 33 14.51 5.21 -2.33
N PRO A 34 14.75 5.85 -3.50
CA PRO A 34 16.09 5.94 -4.07
C PRO A 34 17.06 6.64 -3.11
N ALA A 35 18.28 6.13 -2.95
CA ALA A 35 19.26 6.67 -1.99
C ALA A 35 19.56 8.16 -2.21
N ALA A 36 19.64 8.60 -3.46
CA ALA A 36 19.86 10.01 -3.82
C ALA A 36 18.60 10.88 -3.71
N ARG A 37 17.41 10.29 -3.54
CA ARG A 37 16.12 10.98 -3.53
C ARG A 37 15.19 10.38 -2.47
N PRO A 38 15.55 10.48 -1.18
CA PRO A 38 14.74 9.92 -0.12
C PRO A 38 13.40 10.64 0.00
N LEU A 39 12.46 10.01 0.70
CA LEU A 39 11.25 10.68 1.14
C LEU A 39 11.60 11.63 2.30
N VAL A 40 11.24 12.90 2.19
CA VAL A 40 11.56 13.99 3.12
C VAL A 40 10.32 14.37 3.91
N PHE A 41 10.49 14.63 5.20
CA PHE A 41 9.46 15.12 6.10
C PHE A 41 9.73 16.57 6.52
N GLU A 42 8.68 17.39 6.46
CA GLU A 42 8.73 18.79 6.85
C GLU A 42 7.49 19.17 7.67
N PRO A 43 7.63 19.53 8.97
CA PRO A 43 8.85 19.44 9.77
C PRO A 43 9.30 17.98 9.98
N LYS A 44 10.51 17.79 10.51
CA LYS A 44 11.03 16.47 10.88
C LYS A 44 10.01 15.71 11.74
N VAL A 45 9.89 14.40 11.60
CA VAL A 45 9.07 13.59 12.51
C VAL A 45 9.79 13.47 13.85
N GLY A 46 9.07 13.59 14.96
CA GLY A 46 9.63 13.43 16.32
C GLY A 46 8.74 12.55 17.19
N LEU A 47 8.98 12.51 18.50
CA LEU A 47 8.18 11.70 19.42
C LEU A 47 6.74 12.18 19.57
N THR A 48 6.52 13.49 19.53
CA THR A 48 5.19 14.08 19.68
C THR A 48 4.44 14.11 18.35
N PRO A 49 3.19 13.60 18.28
CA PRO A 49 2.41 13.60 17.04
C PRO A 49 2.09 15.02 16.54
N ARG A 50 2.67 15.40 15.39
CA ARG A 50 2.47 16.72 14.77
C ARG A 50 2.11 16.63 13.29
N PRO A 51 1.45 17.65 12.72
CA PRO A 51 1.28 17.75 11.28
C PRO A 51 2.65 17.80 10.58
N VAL A 52 2.83 16.96 9.56
CA VAL A 52 4.01 16.91 8.72
C VAL A 52 3.59 16.78 7.25
N GLN A 53 4.39 17.36 6.38
CA GLN A 53 4.35 17.10 4.94
C GLN A 53 5.41 16.05 4.62
N ALA A 54 5.06 15.11 3.76
CA ALA A 54 5.94 14.09 3.21
C ALA A 54 6.06 14.30 1.70
N ARG A 55 7.28 14.35 1.17
CA ARG A 55 7.54 14.49 -0.27
C ARG A 55 8.69 13.61 -0.68
N GLY A 56 8.61 12.94 -1.82
CA GLY A 56 9.73 12.11 -2.26
C GLY A 56 9.47 11.37 -3.55
N HIS A 57 10.43 10.50 -3.85
CA HIS A 57 10.35 9.59 -4.98
C HIS A 57 10.35 8.14 -4.51
N LEU A 58 9.71 7.30 -5.31
CA LEU A 58 9.63 5.86 -5.11
C LEU A 58 10.05 5.19 -6.41
N GLU A 59 10.87 4.17 -6.29
CA GLU A 59 11.19 3.26 -7.38
C GLU A 59 10.38 1.99 -7.20
N LEU A 60 9.73 1.53 -8.26
CA LEU A 60 8.99 0.28 -8.31
C LEU A 60 9.72 -0.67 -9.24
N THR A 61 10.08 -1.85 -8.74
CA THR A 61 10.83 -2.85 -9.50
C THR A 61 10.22 -4.24 -9.36
N GLY A 62 10.59 -5.13 -10.28
CA GLY A 62 10.13 -6.52 -10.26
C GLY A 62 8.61 -6.64 -10.28
N CYS A 63 7.93 -5.79 -11.07
CA CYS A 63 6.48 -5.80 -11.12
C CYS A 63 5.97 -7.07 -11.80
N THR A 64 5.02 -7.74 -11.16
CA THR A 64 4.31 -8.92 -11.66
C THR A 64 2.81 -8.69 -11.62
N SER A 65 2.08 -9.23 -12.59
CA SER A 65 0.61 -9.15 -12.68
C SER A 65 0.03 -10.55 -12.45
N PRO A 66 -0.31 -10.91 -11.20
CA PRO A 66 -0.88 -12.22 -10.86
C PRO A 66 -2.16 -12.58 -11.61
N ASP A 67 -3.00 -11.59 -11.91
CA ASP A 67 -4.26 -11.77 -12.65
C ASP A 67 -4.10 -11.67 -14.18
N GLY A 68 -2.90 -11.33 -14.67
CA GLY A 68 -2.59 -11.18 -16.09
C GLY A 68 -3.00 -9.85 -16.73
N THR A 69 -3.68 -8.94 -16.01
CA THR A 69 -4.26 -7.72 -16.61
C THR A 69 -3.24 -6.62 -16.90
N ALA A 70 -2.06 -6.68 -16.28
CA ALA A 70 -1.03 -5.65 -16.33
C ALA A 70 0.38 -6.18 -16.64
N THR A 71 0.46 -7.28 -17.40
CA THR A 71 1.72 -8.01 -17.70
C THR A 71 2.79 -7.20 -18.43
N PHE A 72 2.42 -6.13 -19.12
CA PHE A 72 3.34 -5.24 -19.81
C PHE A 72 4.00 -4.21 -18.88
N LEU A 73 3.53 -4.04 -17.64
CA LEU A 73 4.13 -3.16 -16.63
C LEU A 73 5.25 -3.91 -15.88
N ARG A 74 6.51 -3.48 -16.03
CA ARG A 74 7.68 -4.16 -15.44
C ARG A 74 8.32 -3.40 -14.29
N SER A 75 8.26 -2.08 -14.35
CA SER A 75 8.77 -1.19 -13.32
C SER A 75 8.03 0.14 -13.35
N GLY A 76 8.28 0.98 -12.35
CA GLY A 76 7.66 2.29 -12.25
C GLY A 76 8.52 3.29 -11.49
N TRP A 77 8.29 4.56 -11.74
CA TRP A 77 8.86 5.67 -11.00
C TRP A 77 7.75 6.56 -10.46
N GLY A 78 7.67 6.64 -9.13
CA GLY A 78 6.66 7.38 -8.40
C GLY A 78 7.20 8.70 -7.86
N SER A 79 6.40 9.77 -7.97
CA SER A 79 6.55 10.96 -7.13
C SER A 79 5.38 11.03 -6.15
N VAL A 80 5.66 11.22 -4.86
CA VAL A 80 4.65 11.26 -3.80
C VAL A 80 4.65 12.60 -3.09
N ARG A 81 3.46 13.09 -2.75
CA ARG A 81 3.25 14.20 -1.81
C ARG A 81 2.09 13.85 -0.88
N ALA A 82 2.31 13.94 0.42
CA ALA A 82 1.29 13.67 1.42
C ALA A 82 1.41 14.63 2.61
N THR A 83 0.32 14.74 3.35
CA THR A 83 0.26 15.36 4.68
C THR A 83 -0.24 14.31 5.66
N ALA A 84 0.30 14.30 6.87
CA ALA A 84 -0.12 13.39 7.91
C ALA A 84 0.06 14.05 9.28
N ARG A 85 -0.59 13.51 10.31
CA ARG A 85 -0.13 13.68 11.69
C ARG A 85 0.75 12.50 12.06
N ALA A 86 2.04 12.75 12.23
CA ALA A 86 3.03 11.70 12.43
C ALA A 86 3.86 11.92 13.71
N SER A 87 4.27 10.81 14.30
CA SER A 87 5.34 10.67 15.28
C SER A 87 6.24 9.50 14.89
N CYS A 88 7.35 9.31 15.60
CA CYS A 88 8.24 8.16 15.38
C CYS A 88 7.54 6.80 15.49
N THR A 89 6.41 6.74 16.21
CA THR A 89 5.70 5.49 16.52
C THR A 89 4.34 5.37 15.81
N SER A 90 3.82 6.45 15.21
CA SER A 90 2.47 6.46 14.67
C SER A 90 2.27 7.45 13.53
N ALA A 91 1.35 7.14 12.62
CA ALA A 91 0.84 8.07 11.62
C ALA A 91 -0.68 7.95 11.53
N ARG A 92 -1.35 9.08 11.33
CA ARG A 92 -2.81 9.15 11.12
C ARG A 92 -3.19 10.33 10.24
N GLN A 93 -4.43 10.34 9.76
CA GLN A 93 -4.98 11.40 8.90
C GLN A 93 -4.09 11.63 7.65
N VAL A 94 -3.60 10.55 7.07
CA VAL A 94 -2.73 10.60 5.90
C VAL A 94 -3.56 10.94 4.68
N ARG A 95 -3.20 12.03 4.01
CA ARG A 95 -3.85 12.49 2.78
C ARG A 95 -2.79 12.91 1.79
N GLY A 96 -2.85 12.39 0.58
CA GLY A 96 -1.86 12.71 -0.42
C GLY A 96 -2.20 12.24 -1.81
N SER A 97 -1.24 12.44 -2.70
CA SER A 97 -1.27 11.95 -4.06
C SER A 97 0.09 11.38 -4.45
N ALA A 98 0.07 10.42 -5.36
CA ALA A 98 1.27 9.98 -6.04
C ALA A 98 1.01 9.89 -7.54
N VAL A 99 2.04 10.13 -8.34
CA VAL A 99 2.02 9.91 -9.78
C VAL A 99 3.09 8.89 -10.09
N ILE A 100 2.70 7.79 -10.72
CA ILE A 100 3.63 6.73 -11.14
C ILE A 100 3.73 6.80 -12.66
N THR A 101 4.95 6.89 -13.17
CA THR A 101 5.26 6.60 -14.57
C THR A 101 5.66 5.15 -14.67
N TRP A 102 5.03 4.41 -15.57
CA TRP A 102 5.31 2.99 -15.75
C TRP A 102 6.22 2.73 -16.93
N PHE A 103 7.00 1.66 -16.82
CA PHE A 103 7.95 1.23 -17.84
C PHE A 103 7.71 -0.22 -18.23
N GLY A 104 7.84 -0.48 -19.53
CA GLY A 104 7.73 -1.81 -20.11
C GLY A 104 9.03 -2.61 -20.05
N ALA A 105 9.04 -3.81 -20.63
CA ALA A 105 10.21 -4.70 -20.67
C ALA A 105 11.43 -4.10 -21.40
N ASN A 106 11.20 -3.17 -22.32
CA ASN A 106 12.24 -2.43 -23.03
C ASN A 106 12.74 -1.18 -22.28
N GLY A 107 12.30 -0.96 -21.03
CA GLY A 107 12.64 0.21 -20.24
C GLY A 107 12.02 1.53 -20.72
N ARG A 108 11.13 1.50 -21.72
CA ARG A 108 10.44 2.70 -22.23
C ARG A 108 9.19 3.01 -21.42
N PRO A 109 8.83 4.30 -21.26
CA PRO A 109 7.60 4.67 -20.59
C PRO A 109 6.38 4.19 -21.39
N VAL A 110 5.43 3.55 -20.71
CA VAL A 110 4.20 2.98 -21.32
C VAL A 110 2.92 3.64 -20.81
N GLY A 111 3.03 4.55 -19.85
CA GLY A 111 1.91 5.34 -19.36
C GLY A 111 2.11 5.79 -17.93
N THR A 112 1.05 6.35 -17.35
CA THR A 112 1.07 6.87 -15.97
C THR A 112 -0.16 6.44 -15.19
N SER A 113 -0.04 6.42 -13.87
CA SER A 113 -1.16 6.28 -12.92
C SER A 113 -1.13 7.40 -11.90
N ARG A 114 -2.30 7.93 -11.55
CA ARG A 114 -2.47 8.90 -10.45
C ARG A 114 -3.15 8.22 -9.28
N LEU A 115 -2.47 8.17 -8.15
CA LEU A 115 -2.95 7.59 -6.91
C LEU A 115 -3.47 8.68 -5.99
N ARG A 116 -4.56 8.39 -5.29
CA ARG A 116 -5.02 9.13 -4.12
C ARG A 116 -4.68 8.33 -2.88
N VAL A 117 -3.80 8.87 -2.05
CA VAL A 117 -3.39 8.27 -0.78
C VAL A 117 -4.35 8.76 0.29
N ARG A 118 -5.00 7.82 0.99
CA ARG A 118 -5.89 8.12 2.12
C ARG A 118 -5.79 7.01 3.15
N ALA A 119 -5.31 7.35 4.34
CA ALA A 119 -5.35 6.48 5.50
C ALA A 119 -5.79 7.30 6.72
N ASP A 120 -7.07 7.14 7.09
CA ASP A 120 -7.66 7.85 8.23
C ASP A 120 -7.43 7.12 9.56
N ARG A 121 -7.08 5.82 9.52
CA ARG A 121 -6.84 5.01 10.73
C ARG A 121 -5.43 5.22 11.29
N LEU A 122 -5.33 5.15 12.62
CA LEU A 122 -4.06 5.10 13.34
C LEU A 122 -3.32 3.82 12.95
N VAL A 123 -2.10 3.95 12.45
CA VAL A 123 -1.20 2.80 12.29
C VAL A 123 -0.10 2.90 13.32
N ALA A 124 -0.16 1.98 14.29
CA ALA A 124 0.89 1.74 15.27
C ALA A 124 1.92 0.75 14.69
N GLN A 125 3.17 0.86 15.13
CA GLN A 125 4.32 -0.01 14.79
C GLN A 125 4.93 0.15 13.39
N ARG A 126 4.17 0.39 12.32
CA ARG A 126 4.71 0.65 10.96
C ARG A 126 4.05 1.84 10.27
N PRO A 127 4.27 3.07 10.78
CA PRO A 127 3.58 4.26 10.28
C PRO A 127 3.80 4.52 8.77
N ALA A 128 4.93 4.09 8.22
CA ALA A 128 5.25 4.26 6.80
C ALA A 128 4.36 3.43 5.85
N ASP A 129 3.73 2.35 6.32
CA ASP A 129 2.83 1.52 5.49
C ASP A 129 1.57 2.28 5.05
N THR A 130 1.18 3.30 5.81
CA THR A 130 0.05 4.17 5.45
C THR A 130 0.30 5.03 4.22
N LEU A 131 1.56 5.34 3.90
CA LEU A 131 1.92 6.19 2.77
C LEU A 131 1.61 5.52 1.43
N LEU A 132 1.51 4.19 1.41
CA LEU A 132 1.23 3.39 0.22
C LEU A 132 -0.17 2.77 0.22
N THR A 133 -1.08 3.30 1.04
CA THR A 133 -2.47 2.85 1.08
C THR A 133 -3.39 3.87 0.42
N GLY A 134 -4.21 3.44 -0.53
CA GLY A 134 -5.08 4.34 -1.27
C GLY A 134 -5.84 3.67 -2.41
N SER A 135 -6.09 4.45 -3.46
CA SER A 135 -6.66 3.95 -4.71
C SER A 135 -6.10 4.69 -5.91
N VAL A 136 -6.09 4.02 -7.05
CA VAL A 136 -5.73 4.65 -8.32
C VAL A 136 -6.93 5.42 -8.86
N SER A 137 -6.77 6.73 -8.98
CA SER A 137 -7.81 7.66 -9.43
C SER A 137 -7.86 7.85 -10.95
N ALA A 138 -6.75 7.61 -11.66
CA ALA A 138 -6.70 7.71 -13.12
C ALA A 138 -5.49 6.96 -13.70
N GLY A 139 -5.56 6.61 -14.99
CA GLY A 139 -4.48 5.98 -15.75
C GLY A 139 -4.52 4.45 -15.69
N TRP A 140 -3.36 3.82 -15.85
CA TRP A 140 -3.25 2.36 -15.70
C TRP A 140 -3.72 1.93 -14.31
N LEU A 141 -4.34 0.76 -14.20
CA LEU A 141 -4.86 0.24 -12.92
C LEU A 141 -5.92 1.17 -12.28
N ALA A 142 -6.63 2.00 -13.06
CA ALA A 142 -7.66 2.87 -12.51
C ALA A 142 -8.72 2.06 -11.74
N LYS A 143 -9.16 2.60 -10.60
CA LYS A 143 -10.07 1.97 -9.63
C LYS A 143 -9.45 0.87 -8.77
N GLU A 144 -8.24 0.41 -9.09
CA GLU A 144 -7.54 -0.54 -8.22
C GLU A 144 -7.26 0.07 -6.86
N ARG A 145 -7.42 -0.76 -5.82
CA ARG A 145 -7.00 -0.41 -4.47
C ARG A 145 -5.50 -0.58 -4.38
N VAL A 146 -4.85 0.29 -3.64
CA VAL A 146 -3.40 0.24 -3.43
C VAL A 146 -3.15 -0.05 -1.98
N ARG A 147 -2.32 -1.06 -1.71
CA ARG A 147 -1.85 -1.42 -0.37
C ARG A 147 -0.36 -1.65 -0.46
N GLY A 148 0.40 -1.12 0.48
CA GLY A 148 1.83 -1.33 0.49
C GLY A 148 2.46 -0.98 1.82
N GLY A 149 3.73 -1.29 1.93
CA GLY A 149 4.55 -1.02 3.10
C GLY A 149 5.94 -0.56 2.72
N ILE A 150 6.50 0.37 3.48
CA ILE A 150 7.91 0.74 3.41
C ILE A 150 8.47 0.58 4.81
N SER A 151 9.42 -0.32 4.97
CA SER A 151 10.12 -0.46 6.23
C SER A 151 11.22 0.60 6.29
N PRO A 152 11.24 1.48 7.33
CA PRO A 152 12.32 2.42 7.53
C PRO A 152 13.63 1.67 7.72
N ALA A 153 14.72 2.13 7.11
CA ALA A 153 16.05 1.68 7.50
C ALA A 153 16.49 2.27 8.86
N THR A 154 15.82 3.33 9.32
CA THR A 154 16.15 4.04 10.56
C THR A 154 15.49 3.39 11.78
N ALA A 155 16.29 3.08 12.81
CA ALA A 155 15.78 2.55 14.07
C ALA A 155 14.92 3.57 14.83
N LEU A 156 13.89 3.09 15.53
CA LEU A 156 12.99 3.91 16.38
C LEU A 156 13.75 4.81 17.36
N LEU A 157 14.83 4.29 17.95
CA LEU A 157 15.67 5.02 18.89
C LEU A 157 16.33 6.26 18.25
N GLY A 158 16.76 6.16 16.99
CA GLY A 158 17.34 7.30 16.26
C GLY A 158 16.30 8.37 15.98
N CYS A 159 15.07 7.98 15.63
CA CYS A 159 13.97 8.93 15.49
C CYS A 159 13.62 9.61 16.82
N ALA A 160 13.62 8.85 17.92
CA ALA A 160 13.28 9.37 19.24
C ALA A 160 14.25 10.47 19.72
N THR A 161 15.54 10.34 19.43
CA THR A 161 16.58 11.25 19.90
C THR A 161 16.88 12.39 18.93
N GLN A 162 16.84 12.14 17.62
CA GLN A 162 17.27 13.11 16.60
C GLN A 162 16.12 13.62 15.71
N GLY A 163 14.96 12.99 15.80
CA GLY A 163 13.91 13.12 14.82
C GLY A 163 14.27 12.49 13.46
N MET A 164 13.31 12.46 12.55
CA MET A 164 13.47 11.87 11.22
C MET A 164 13.10 12.90 10.17
N ALA A 165 14.11 13.40 9.45
CA ALA A 165 13.92 14.30 8.30
C ALA A 165 13.70 13.52 7.00
N THR A 166 14.24 12.31 6.92
CA THR A 166 14.23 11.49 5.70
C THR A 166 13.88 10.05 6.03
N LEU A 167 13.19 9.39 5.10
CA LEU A 167 12.83 7.98 5.18
C LEU A 167 13.47 7.20 4.03
N PRO A 168 14.71 6.73 4.19
CA PRO A 168 15.19 5.61 3.40
C PRO A 168 14.39 4.35 3.77
N GLY A 169 14.00 3.56 2.79
CA GLY A 169 13.28 2.33 3.06
C GLY A 169 12.90 1.57 1.81
N SER A 170 12.52 0.31 2.03
CA SER A 170 12.06 -0.61 1.00
C SER A 170 10.90 -1.44 1.49
N GLY A 171 10.15 -2.02 0.56
CA GLY A 171 9.06 -2.94 0.87
C GLY A 171 8.33 -3.39 -0.38
N ARG A 172 7.00 -3.51 -0.28
CA ARG A 172 6.16 -4.02 -1.36
C ARG A 172 4.91 -3.17 -1.51
N ILE A 173 4.44 -3.03 -2.75
CA ILE A 173 3.18 -2.38 -3.10
C ILE A 173 2.36 -3.32 -4.01
N VAL A 174 1.06 -3.38 -3.75
CA VAL A 174 0.10 -4.24 -4.43
C VAL A 174 -1.10 -3.40 -4.87
N PHE A 175 -1.57 -3.68 -6.08
CA PHE A 175 -2.74 -3.08 -6.72
C PHE A 175 -3.80 -4.18 -6.88
N GLY A 176 -4.94 -4.05 -6.20
CA GLY A 176 -6.02 -5.05 -6.11
C GLY A 176 -6.92 -4.86 -4.88
#